data_AF-C3YM97-F1
#
_entry.id   AF-C3YM97-F1
#
_cell.length_a   1.000
_cell.length_b   1.000
_cell.length_c   1.000
_cell.angle_alpha   90.00
_cell.angle_beta   90.00
_cell.angle_gamma   90.00
#
_symmetry.space_group_name_H-M   'P 1'
#
loop_
_entity.id
_entity.type
_entity.pdbx_description
1 polymer ?
#
loop_
_entity_poly.entity_id
_entity_poly.type
_entity_poly.pdbx_seq_one_letter_code
_entity_poly.pdbx_strand_id
1 'polypeptide(L)' 'APCQNGGTCLDEVNGYICTCAPGYIGDDCETDVDECASAPCQNGGNCLDQVNGYTCTC' A
#
# COMPACT_ATOMS: atom_id res chain seq x y z
N ALA A 1 -3.55 -0.59 18.50
CA ALA A 1 -4.14 0.05 17.32
C ALA A 1 -4.37 -1.06 16.30
N PRO A 2 -5.60 -1.27 15.81
CA PRO A 2 -5.91 -2.33 14.84
C PRO A 2 -5.26 -2.08 13.48
N CYS A 3 -5.19 -0.81 13.06
CA CYS A 3 -4.56 -0.40 11.80
C CYS A 3 -3.05 -0.69 11.78
N GLN A 4 -2.60 -1.29 10.68
CA GLN A 4 -1.23 -1.69 10.42
C GLN A 4 -0.49 -0.64 9.57
N ASN A 5 0.81 -0.85 9.36
CA ASN A 5 1.63 -0.11 8.38
C ASN A 5 1.58 1.43 8.48
N GLY A 6 1.48 1.96 9.70
CA GLY A 6 1.41 3.41 9.94
C GLY A 6 0.02 4.01 9.69
N GLY A 7 -1.01 3.19 9.50
CA GLY A 7 -2.40 3.63 9.43
C GLY A 7 -2.88 4.30 10.73
N THR A 8 -3.74 5.31 10.58
CA THR A 8 -4.37 6.00 11.70
C THR A 8 -5.72 5.39 12.01
N CYS A 9 -5.93 4.97 13.25
CA CYS A 9 -7.20 4.43 13.72
C CYS A 9 -8.15 5.55 14.13
N LEU A 10 -9.33 5.60 13.51
CA LEU A 10 -10.45 6.43 13.93
C LEU A 10 -11.49 5.55 14.64
N ASP A 11 -11.80 5.87 15.89
CA ASP A 11 -12.82 5.19 16.67
C ASP A 11 -14.23 5.64 16.24
N GLU A 12 -15.13 4.68 16.05
CA GLU A 12 -16.54 4.92 15.69
C GLU A 12 -17.49 4.32 16.73
N VAL A 13 -18.75 4.77 16.72
CA VAL A 13 -19.77 4.39 17.73
C VAL A 13 -19.98 2.87 17.88
N ASN A 14 -19.69 2.07 16.84
CA ASN A 14 -19.76 0.60 16.87
C ASN A 14 -18.61 -0.08 16.10
N GLY A 15 -17.44 0.57 16.01
CA GLY A 15 -16.35 0.02 15.21
C GLY A 15 -15.16 0.96 15.15
N TYR A 16 -14.34 0.76 14.14
CA TYR A 16 -13.24 1.67 13.81
C TYR A 16 -13.07 1.71 12.30
N ILE A 17 -12.47 2.79 11.83
CA ILE A 17 -12.03 2.92 10.44
C ILE A 17 -10.53 3.21 10.46
N CYS A 18 -9.80 2.57 9.57
CA CYS A 18 -8.39 2.85 9.35
C CYS A 18 -8.19 3.81 8.18
N THR A 19 -7.48 4.91 8.44
CA THR A 19 -6.94 5.77 7.38
C THR A 19 -5.53 5.31 7.08
N CYS A 20 -5.33 4.68 5.93
CA CYS A 20 -4.05 4.10 5.56
C CYS A 20 -3.00 5.14 5.18
N ALA A 21 -1.74 4.84 5.51
CA ALA A 21 -0.61 5.57 4.97
C ALA A 21 -0.55 5.36 3.44
N PRO A 22 0.03 6.31 2.68
CA PRO A 22 0.23 6.13 1.24
C PRO A 22 0.98 4.83 0.96
N GLY A 23 0.54 4.10 -0.08
CA GLY A 23 1.08 2.77 -0.43
C GLY A 23 0.37 1.58 0.21
N TYR A 24 -0.55 1.78 1.18
CA TYR A 24 -1.27 0.67 1.80
C TYR A 24 -2.78 0.73 1.57
N ILE A 25 -3.40 -0.44 1.48
CA ILE A 25 -4.84 -0.67 1.32
C ILE A 25 -5.31 -1.82 2.23
N GLY A 26 -6.62 -2.03 2.27
CA GLY A 26 -7.29 -2.99 3.16
C GLY A 26 -8.00 -2.29 4.32
N ASP A 27 -8.89 -3.02 4.99
CA ASP A 27 -9.67 -2.47 6.12
C ASP A 27 -8.76 -2.14 7.31
N ASP A 28 -7.65 -2.86 7.45
CA ASP A 28 -6.63 -2.67 8.48
C ASP A 28 -5.32 -2.10 7.92
N CYS A 29 -5.30 -1.65 6.66
CA CYS A 29 -4.09 -1.20 5.96
C CYS A 29 -3.00 -2.28 5.90
N GLU A 30 -3.41 -3.54 5.82
CA GLU A 30 -2.56 -4.72 5.90
C GLU A 30 -1.88 -5.07 4.57
N THR A 31 -2.37 -4.53 3.47
CA THR A 31 -1.91 -4.88 2.12
C THR A 31 -1.11 -3.73 1.53
N ASP A 32 0.13 -4.00 1.11
CA ASP A 32 0.94 -3.08 0.30
C ASP A 32 0.37 -3.03 -1.12
N VAL A 33 0.34 -1.85 -1.72
CA VAL A 33 -0.15 -1.65 -3.08
C VAL A 33 0.92 -2.13 -4.04
N ASP A 34 0.60 -3.11 -4.88
CA ASP A 34 1.52 -3.55 -5.94
C ASP A 34 1.53 -2.52 -7.09
N GLU A 35 2.49 -1.60 -7.06
CA GLU A 35 2.66 -0.60 -8.13
C GLU A 35 3.19 -1.22 -9.43
N CYS A 36 3.78 -2.42 -9.35
CA CYS A 36 4.23 -3.20 -10.49
C CYS A 36 3.11 -3.91 -11.25
N ALA A 37 1.91 -4.05 -10.67
CA ALA A 37 0.76 -4.74 -11.28
C ALA A 37 0.36 -4.16 -12.66
N SER A 38 0.64 -2.87 -12.89
CA SER A 38 0.39 -2.19 -14.17
C SER A 38 1.52 -2.35 -15.21
N ALA A 39 2.56 -3.10 -14.89
CA ALA A 39 3.79 -3.26 -15.69
C ALA A 39 4.39 -1.90 -16.16
N PRO A 40 4.73 -0.99 -15.23
CA PRO A 40 5.18 0.35 -15.59
C PRO A 40 6.59 0.40 -16.21
N CYS A 41 7.41 -0.63 -15.98
CA CYS A 41 8.78 -0.69 -16.48
C CYS A 41 8.82 -1.02 -17.98
N GLN A 42 9.49 -0.16 -18.74
CA GLN A 42 9.59 -0.29 -20.20
C GLN A 42 10.79 -1.15 -20.61
N ASN A 43 10.83 -1.53 -21.90
CA ASN A 43 11.94 -2.26 -22.52
C ASN A 43 12.25 -3.63 -21.88
N GLY A 44 11.26 -4.25 -21.22
CA GLY A 44 11.45 -5.52 -20.52
C GLY A 44 12.23 -5.41 -19.22
N GLY A 45 12.34 -4.21 -18.64
CA GLY A 45 12.94 -4.01 -17.32
C GLY A 45 12.15 -4.72 -16.22
N ASN A 46 12.87 -5.22 -15.21
CA ASN A 46 12.26 -5.83 -14.04
C ASN A 46 11.69 -4.75 -13.13
N CYS A 47 10.42 -4.92 -12.73
CA CYS A 47 9.79 -4.03 -11.77
C CYS A 47 9.98 -4.56 -10.35
N LEU A 48 10.45 -3.69 -9.46
CA LEU A 48 10.56 -3.93 -8.04
C LEU A 48 9.55 -3.05 -7.33
N ASP A 49 8.55 -3.68 -6.72
CA ASP A 49 7.53 -3.03 -5.91
C ASP A 49 8.15 -2.39 -4.66
N GLN A 50 7.66 -1.22 -4.26
CA GLN A 50 8.12 -0.47 -3.10
C GLN A 50 6.91 0.17 -2.40
N VAL A 51 7.02 0.50 -1.12
CA VAL A 51 5.93 1.20 -0.45
C VAL A 51 5.64 2.54 -1.14
N ASN A 52 4.43 2.68 -1.69
CA ASN A 52 3.96 3.87 -2.38
C ASN A 52 4.81 4.22 -3.62
N GLY A 53 5.31 3.23 -4.35
CA GLY A 53 6.11 3.45 -5.54
C GLY A 53 6.76 2.18 -6.11
N TYR A 54 7.58 2.35 -7.14
CA TYR A 54 8.29 1.22 -7.73
C TYR A 54 9.67 1.64 -8.23
N THR A 55 10.56 0.66 -8.39
CA THR A 55 11.87 0.84 -9.01
C THR A 55 12.01 -0.11 -10.19
N CYS A 56 12.42 0.43 -11.35
CA CYS A 56 12.76 -0.40 -12.50
C CYS A 56 14.25 -0.71 -12.51
N THR A 57 14.60 -1.98 -12.67
CA THR A 57 15.97 -2.43 -12.92
C THR A 57 16.07 -2.99 -14.34
N CYS A 58 17.20 -2.74 -14.98
CA CYS A 58 17.50 -3.16 -16.36
C CYS A 58 18.17 -4.53 -16.42
#